data_AF-A0A3C0CRQ5-F1
#
_entry.id   AF-A0A3C0CRQ5-F1
#
_cell.length_a   1.000
_cell.length_b   1.000
_cell.length_c   1.000
_cell.angle_alpha   90.00
_cell.angle_beta   90.00
_cell.angle_gamma   90.00
#
_symmetry.space_group_name_H-M   'P 1'
#
loop_
_entity.id
_entity.type
_entity.pdbx_description
1 polymer ?
#
loop_
_entity_poly.entity_id
_entity_poly.type
_entity_poly.pdbx_seq_one_letter_code
_entity_poly.pdbx_strand_id
1 'polypeptide(L)'
;TAVFEFIKQYYRDAVHIPKEILVSHEPSEKGILEDWLIERCGFRVSITMPKRGFKRSLVAMARENAKETVERESLRRAENAQEAAADLEELKKVLGMPDLPMRIETYDISNTQGRESVGSMVVFQKGVPARGEYRRFKIKTVEGADDFASMKEVIKRRLAAAASGDKKF
;
A
#
# COMPACT_ATOMS: atom_id res chain seq x y z
N THR A 1 -13.30 17.89 5.84
CA THR A 1 -12.74 18.05 4.47
C THR A 1 -11.62 17.04 4.24
N ALA A 2 -11.19 16.79 3.01
CA ALA A 2 -10.09 15.85 2.71
C ALA A 2 -8.79 16.19 3.47
N VAL A 3 -8.48 17.48 3.65
CA VAL A 3 -7.32 17.94 4.43
C VAL A 3 -7.43 17.58 5.91
N PHE A 4 -8.63 17.67 6.50
CA PHE A 4 -8.85 17.31 7.90
C PHE A 4 -8.56 15.82 8.15
N GLU A 5 -9.16 14.93 7.33
CA GLU A 5 -8.94 13.48 7.45
C GLU A 5 -7.48 13.11 7.18
N PHE A 6 -6.85 13.74 6.18
CA PHE A 6 -5.46 13.50 5.88
C PHE A 6 -4.54 13.85 7.04
N ILE A 7 -4.68 15.04 7.65
CA ILE A 7 -3.86 15.45 8.79
C ILE A 7 -4.09 14.50 9.97
N LYS A 8 -5.34 14.15 10.26
CA LYS A 8 -5.69 13.21 11.34
C LYS A 8 -5.06 11.84 11.11
N GLN A 9 -5.10 11.32 9.88
CA GLN A 9 -4.49 10.04 9.54
C GLN A 9 -2.96 10.11 9.59
N TYR A 10 -2.36 11.15 8.99
CA TYR A 10 -0.92 11.31 8.92
C TYR A 10 -0.28 11.44 10.30
N TYR A 11 -0.85 12.26 11.19
CA TYR A 11 -0.30 12.48 12.53
C TYR A 11 -0.79 11.47 13.58
N ARG A 12 -1.63 10.49 13.22
CA ARG A 12 -2.07 9.42 14.14
C ARG A 12 -0.90 8.58 14.62
N ASP A 13 0.03 8.29 13.72
CA ASP A 13 1.17 7.41 13.99
C ASP A 13 2.53 8.13 13.83
N ALA A 14 2.49 9.45 13.58
CA ALA A 14 3.70 10.24 13.41
C ALA A 14 4.47 10.36 14.73
N VAL A 15 5.77 10.04 14.67
CA VAL A 15 6.71 10.19 15.79
C VAL A 15 6.97 11.66 16.12
N HIS A 16 6.85 12.55 15.13
CA HIS A 16 7.13 13.97 15.28
C HIS A 16 5.96 14.83 14.79
N ILE A 17 5.49 15.72 15.67
CA ILE A 17 4.48 16.75 15.37
C ILE A 17 5.16 18.13 15.45
N PRO A 18 5.13 18.96 14.40
CA PRO A 18 5.72 20.29 14.43
C PRO A 18 4.80 21.30 15.14
N LYS A 19 5.36 22.44 15.58
CA LYS A 19 4.59 23.55 16.20
C LYS A 19 3.69 24.31 15.21
N GLU A 20 4.01 24.24 13.92
CA GLU A 20 3.23 24.86 12.85
C GLU A 20 3.14 23.91 11.66
N ILE A 21 1.92 23.74 11.14
CA ILE A 21 1.60 22.95 9.96
C ILE A 21 1.03 23.89 8.91
N LEU A 22 1.72 24.01 7.78
CA LEU A 22 1.24 24.80 6.65
C LEU A 22 0.37 23.94 5.73
N VAL A 23 -0.82 24.43 5.41
CA VAL A 23 -1.79 23.71 4.58
C VAL A 23 -2.12 24.46 3.30
N SER A 24 -2.45 23.71 2.25
CA SER A 24 -2.88 24.26 0.97
C SER A 24 -4.33 24.74 0.97
N HIS A 25 -5.16 24.16 1.83
CA HIS A 25 -6.57 24.49 2.03
C HIS A 25 -6.92 24.41 3.50
N GLU A 26 -7.83 25.27 3.95
CA GLU A 26 -8.25 25.30 5.35
C GLU A 26 -9.11 24.07 5.70
N PRO A 27 -8.80 23.34 6.79
CA PRO A 27 -9.62 22.21 7.23
C PRO A 27 -10.95 22.71 7.82
N SER A 28 -12.04 21.96 7.62
CA SER A 28 -13.39 22.34 8.08
C SER A 28 -13.51 22.51 9.60
N GLU A 29 -12.72 21.74 10.36
CA GLU A 29 -12.74 21.70 11.82
C GLU A 29 -11.35 21.95 12.38
N LYS A 30 -10.74 23.07 11.97
CA LYS A 30 -9.37 23.43 12.33
C LYS A 30 -9.10 23.38 13.84
N GLY A 31 -9.98 23.95 14.65
CA GLY A 31 -9.80 24.00 16.11
C GLY A 31 -9.76 22.62 16.75
N ILE A 32 -10.71 21.75 16.40
CA ILE A 32 -10.76 20.35 16.86
C ILE A 32 -9.47 19.60 16.51
N LEU A 33 -8.93 19.86 15.31
CA LEU A 33 -7.70 19.23 14.85
C LEU A 33 -6.45 19.76 15.57
N GLU A 34 -6.40 21.07 15.86
CA GLU A 34 -5.35 21.68 16.68
C GLU A 34 -5.38 21.12 18.11
N ASP A 35 -6.55 21.05 18.74
CA ASP A 35 -6.72 20.50 20.10
C ASP A 35 -6.28 19.03 20.18
N TRP A 36 -6.69 18.22 19.20
CA TRP A 36 -6.27 16.82 19.10
C TRP A 36 -4.75 16.66 18.93
N LEU A 37 -4.11 17.53 18.16
CA LEU A 37 -2.65 17.53 18.02
C LEU A 37 -1.95 17.95 19.32
N ILE A 38 -2.50 18.94 20.02
CA ILE A 38 -2.00 19.43 21.32
C ILE A 38 -2.05 18.32 22.36
N GLU A 39 -3.16 17.59 22.47
CA GLU A 39 -3.30 16.45 23.38
C GLU A 39 -2.21 15.39 23.14
N ARG A 40 -1.82 15.20 21.88
CA ARG A 40 -0.79 14.22 21.50
C ARG A 40 0.65 14.68 21.77
N CYS A 41 0.96 15.95 21.54
CA CYS A 41 2.35 16.43 21.61
C CYS A 41 2.65 17.26 22.87
N GLY A 42 1.65 17.66 23.64
CA GLY A 42 1.79 18.41 24.89
C GLY A 42 2.18 19.88 24.72
N PHE A 43 2.15 20.42 23.50
CA PHE A 43 2.43 21.83 23.21
C PHE A 43 1.53 22.38 22.13
N ARG A 44 1.41 23.71 22.06
CA ARG A 44 0.56 24.40 21.09
C ARG A 44 1.01 24.10 19.64
N VAL A 45 0.08 23.58 18.85
CA VAL A 45 0.23 23.37 17.40
C VAL A 45 -0.69 24.34 16.66
N SER A 46 -0.21 24.94 15.58
CA SER A 46 -0.99 25.84 14.74
C SER A 46 -1.08 25.31 13.31
N ILE A 47 -2.28 25.34 12.73
CA ILE A 47 -2.53 24.97 11.34
C ILE A 47 -2.80 26.24 10.54
N THR A 48 -1.91 26.58 9.62
CA THR A 48 -1.97 27.87 8.92
C THR A 48 -2.10 27.67 7.42
N MET A 49 -3.09 28.32 6.80
CA MET A 49 -3.17 28.48 5.35
C MET A 49 -2.58 29.84 4.96
N PRO A 50 -1.30 29.92 4.53
CA PRO A 50 -0.66 31.19 4.23
C PRO A 50 -1.24 31.83 2.96
N LYS A 51 -1.70 33.08 3.07
CA LYS A 51 -2.27 33.85 1.95
C LYS A 51 -1.27 34.71 1.18
N ARG A 52 -0.10 35.00 1.76
CA ARG A 52 0.98 35.81 1.15
C ARG A 52 2.34 35.55 1.81
N GLY A 53 3.40 36.06 1.18
CA GLY A 53 4.77 36.01 1.71
C GLY A 53 5.45 34.64 1.58
N PHE A 54 6.59 34.48 2.25
CA PHE A 54 7.46 33.30 2.13
C PHE A 54 6.75 31.96 2.41
N LYS A 55 5.91 31.91 3.45
CA LYS A 55 5.13 30.69 3.79
C LYS A 55 4.20 30.26 2.66
N ARG A 56 3.60 31.21 1.91
CA ARG A 56 2.79 30.88 0.72
C ARG A 56 3.67 30.29 -0.38
N SER A 57 4.85 30.86 -0.60
CA SER A 57 5.81 30.33 -1.59
C SER A 57 6.24 28.90 -1.26
N LEU A 58 6.44 28.57 0.02
CA LEU A 58 6.73 27.19 0.46
C LEU A 58 5.59 26.23 0.12
N VAL A 59 4.34 26.59 0.44
CA VAL A 59 3.18 25.76 0.12
C VAL A 59 3.01 25.61 -1.39
N ALA A 60 3.27 26.67 -2.17
CA ALA A 60 3.22 26.62 -3.63
C ALA A 60 4.28 25.67 -4.21
N MET A 61 5.52 25.75 -3.73
CA MET A 61 6.60 24.84 -4.12
C MET A 61 6.26 23.38 -3.77
N ALA A 62 5.74 23.12 -2.56
CA ALA A 62 5.32 21.78 -2.16
C ALA A 62 4.19 21.23 -3.05
N ARG A 63 3.27 22.09 -3.50
CA ARG A 63 2.20 21.71 -4.44
C ARG A 63 2.75 21.37 -5.83
N GLU A 64 3.72 22.14 -6.33
CA GLU A 64 4.35 21.84 -7.62
C GLU A 64 5.11 20.52 -7.56
N ASN A 65 5.92 20.31 -6.52
CA ASN A 65 6.63 19.05 -6.30
C ASN A 65 5.67 17.85 -6.22
N ALA A 66 4.53 18.03 -5.55
CA ALA A 66 3.50 16.99 -5.46
C ALA A 66 2.89 16.68 -6.83
N LYS A 67 2.63 17.70 -7.65
CA LYS A 67 2.11 17.55 -9.01
C LYS A 67 3.11 16.83 -9.90
N GLU A 68 4.36 17.29 -9.96
CA GLU A 68 5.43 16.65 -10.73
C GLU A 68 5.64 15.19 -10.31
N THR A 69 5.57 14.91 -9.00
CA THR A 69 5.68 13.54 -8.48
C THR A 69 4.53 12.67 -8.98
N VAL A 70 3.30 13.17 -8.96
CA VAL A 70 2.12 12.42 -9.45
C VAL A 70 2.23 12.16 -10.96
N GLU A 71 2.65 13.16 -11.74
CA GLU A 71 2.84 13.02 -13.19
C GLU A 71 3.92 12.00 -13.51
N ARG A 72 5.09 12.09 -12.87
CA ARG A 72 6.19 11.13 -13.03
C ARG A 72 5.77 9.70 -12.66
N GLU A 73 5.08 9.53 -11.53
CA GLU A 73 4.59 8.22 -11.11
C GLU A 73 3.53 7.66 -12.07
N SER A 74 2.72 8.52 -12.67
CA SER A 74 1.71 8.10 -13.66
C SER A 74 2.36 7.64 -14.97
N LEU A 75 3.38 8.37 -15.45
CA LEU A 75 4.16 7.98 -16.63
C LEU A 75 4.87 6.65 -16.39
N ARG A 76 5.57 6.50 -15.27
CA ARG A 76 6.24 5.24 -14.91
C ARG A 76 5.27 4.06 -14.85
N ARG A 77 4.06 4.27 -14.32
CA ARG A 77 3.03 3.22 -14.29
C ARG A 77 2.57 2.82 -15.69
N ALA A 78 2.44 3.78 -16.61
CA ALA A 78 2.07 3.51 -17.99
C ALA A 78 3.17 2.71 -18.72
N GLU A 79 4.43 3.12 -18.56
CA GLU A 79 5.60 2.41 -19.10
C GLU A 79 5.67 0.98 -18.56
N ASN A 80 5.60 0.80 -17.24
CA ASN A 80 5.60 -0.53 -16.63
C ASN A 80 4.44 -1.41 -17.11
N ALA A 81 3.26 -0.83 -17.34
CA ALA A 81 2.11 -1.58 -17.83
C ALA A 81 2.29 -2.01 -19.30
N GLN A 82 2.99 -1.22 -20.10
CA GLN A 82 3.33 -1.55 -21.48
C GLN A 82 4.36 -2.68 -21.54
N GLU A 83 5.43 -2.60 -20.74
CA GLU A 83 6.42 -3.67 -20.59
C GLU A 83 5.77 -4.97 -20.12
N ALA A 84 4.94 -4.88 -19.06
CA ALA A 84 4.21 -6.02 -18.52
C ALA A 84 3.32 -6.73 -19.56
N ALA A 85 2.74 -6.00 -20.51
CA ALA A 85 1.93 -6.61 -21.57
C ALA A 85 2.78 -7.48 -22.52
N ALA A 86 3.99 -7.03 -22.85
CA ALA A 86 4.92 -7.81 -23.67
C ALA A 86 5.41 -9.07 -22.93
N ASP A 87 5.74 -8.93 -21.64
CA ASP A 87 6.17 -10.05 -20.79
C ASP A 87 5.08 -11.12 -20.66
N LEU A 88 3.81 -10.72 -20.55
CA LEU A 88 2.68 -11.66 -20.49
C LEU A 88 2.50 -12.44 -21.80
N GLU A 89 2.72 -11.80 -22.95
CA GLU A 89 2.69 -12.48 -24.26
C GLU A 89 3.82 -13.49 -24.41
N GLU A 90 5.03 -13.15 -23.94
CA GLU A 90 6.15 -14.09 -23.91
C GLU A 90 5.86 -15.26 -22.96
N LEU A 91 5.39 -14.99 -21.75
CA LEU A 91 5.05 -16.02 -20.77
C LEU A 91 3.97 -16.97 -21.28
N LYS A 92 2.93 -16.44 -21.94
CA LYS A 92 1.89 -17.24 -22.60
C LYS A 92 2.50 -18.20 -23.61
N LYS A 93 3.41 -17.72 -24.46
CA LYS A 93 4.09 -18.55 -25.48
C LYS A 93 4.95 -19.64 -24.85
N VAL A 94 5.78 -19.29 -23.87
CA VAL A 94 6.69 -20.23 -23.20
C VAL A 94 5.93 -21.33 -22.46
N LEU A 95 4.82 -20.99 -21.80
CA LEU A 95 4.00 -21.94 -21.06
C LEU A 95 2.92 -22.63 -21.90
N GLY A 96 2.77 -22.26 -23.18
CA GLY A 96 1.75 -22.81 -24.08
C GLY A 96 0.32 -22.53 -23.62
N MET A 97 0.07 -21.39 -22.96
CA MET A 97 -1.24 -21.06 -22.43
C MET A 97 -2.21 -20.61 -23.53
N PRO A 98 -3.50 -20.97 -23.47
CA PRO A 98 -4.49 -20.53 -24.46
C PRO A 98 -4.75 -19.02 -24.39
N ASP A 99 -4.81 -18.49 -23.17
CA ASP A 99 -5.10 -17.09 -22.87
C ASP A 99 -3.94 -16.41 -22.13
N LEU A 100 -3.93 -15.08 -22.13
CA LEU A 100 -2.95 -14.32 -21.36
C LEU A 100 -3.18 -14.55 -19.85
N PRO A 101 -2.12 -14.79 -19.06
CA PRO A 101 -2.24 -14.96 -17.61
C PRO A 101 -2.49 -13.61 -16.93
N MET A 102 -3.74 -13.13 -16.98
CA MET A 102 -4.13 -11.80 -16.48
C MET A 102 -4.06 -11.67 -14.96
N ARG A 103 -4.05 -12.78 -14.23
CA ARG A 103 -3.77 -12.84 -12.79
C ARG A 103 -2.77 -13.96 -12.53
N ILE A 104 -1.65 -13.62 -11.91
CA ILE A 104 -0.59 -14.57 -11.54
C ILE A 104 -0.45 -14.51 -10.01
N GLU A 105 -0.53 -15.66 -9.36
CA GLU A 105 -0.31 -15.79 -7.92
C GLU A 105 0.96 -16.62 -7.70
N THR A 106 1.89 -16.08 -6.92
CA THR A 106 3.14 -16.75 -6.57
C THR A 106 3.17 -17.03 -5.07
N TYR A 107 3.58 -18.23 -4.70
CA TYR A 107 3.58 -18.71 -3.33
C TYR A 107 5.00 -19.03 -2.88
N ASP A 108 5.35 -18.56 -1.69
CA ASP A 108 6.64 -18.81 -1.05
C ASP A 108 6.44 -19.30 0.38
N ILE A 109 7.20 -20.33 0.79
CA ILE A 109 7.17 -20.85 2.17
C ILE A 109 8.48 -20.46 2.85
N SER A 110 8.36 -19.76 3.96
CA SER A 110 9.47 -19.33 4.80
C SER A 110 9.42 -20.03 6.15
N ASN A 111 10.50 -20.75 6.50
CA ASN A 111 10.68 -21.38 7.81
C ASN A 111 11.67 -20.58 8.65
N THR A 112 11.24 -20.12 9.83
CA THR A 112 12.15 -19.60 10.84
C THR A 112 12.54 -20.73 11.77
N GLN A 113 13.84 -21.03 11.89
CA GLN A 113 14.42 -22.13 12.67
C GLN A 113 13.74 -22.31 14.05
N GLY A 114 12.68 -23.13 14.08
CA GLY A 114 12.02 -23.59 15.30
C GLY A 114 10.88 -22.74 15.90
N ARG A 115 10.34 -21.70 15.24
CA ARG A 115 9.21 -20.93 15.85
C ARG A 115 7.93 -20.84 15.05
N GLU A 116 7.94 -20.39 13.80
CA GLU A 116 6.70 -20.34 13.00
C GLU A 116 7.01 -20.44 11.49
N SER A 117 6.32 -21.32 10.78
CA SER A 117 6.33 -21.38 9.32
C SER A 117 5.26 -20.47 8.74
N VAL A 118 5.60 -19.77 7.66
CA VAL A 118 4.76 -18.75 7.04
C VAL A 118 4.74 -18.92 5.54
N GLY A 119 3.55 -18.99 4.95
CA GLY A 119 3.36 -18.86 3.52
C GLY A 119 3.07 -17.42 3.12
N SER A 120 3.66 -16.96 2.03
CA SER A 120 3.40 -15.65 1.43
C SER A 120 2.81 -15.84 0.04
N MET A 121 1.72 -15.13 -0.26
CA MET A 121 1.12 -15.04 -1.58
C MET A 121 1.31 -13.62 -2.12
N VAL A 122 1.98 -13.53 -3.25
CA VAL A 122 2.15 -12.31 -4.04
C VAL A 122 1.30 -12.43 -5.30
N VAL A 123 0.68 -11.32 -5.70
CA VAL A 123 -0.26 -11.30 -6.81
C VAL A 123 0.18 -10.25 -7.83
N PHE A 124 0.21 -10.65 -9.10
CA PHE A 124 0.32 -9.75 -10.23
C PHE A 124 -1.00 -9.75 -10.98
N GLN A 125 -1.50 -8.56 -11.34
CA GLN A 125 -2.65 -8.39 -12.22
C GLN A 125 -2.20 -7.64 -13.46
N LYS A 126 -2.48 -8.20 -14.64
CA LYS A 126 -2.03 -7.66 -15.93
C LYS A 126 -0.52 -7.40 -15.93
N GLY A 127 0.24 -8.31 -15.31
CA GLY A 127 1.70 -8.24 -15.16
C GLY A 127 2.22 -7.17 -14.20
N VAL A 128 1.34 -6.40 -13.54
CA VAL A 128 1.74 -5.38 -12.55
C VAL A 128 1.49 -5.87 -11.12
N PRO A 129 2.40 -5.61 -10.15
CA PRO A 129 2.20 -5.99 -8.75
C PRO A 129 0.90 -5.44 -8.14
N ALA A 130 0.02 -6.34 -7.69
CA ALA A 130 -1.24 -6.02 -7.01
C ALA A 130 -1.07 -6.10 -5.49
N ARG A 131 -0.33 -5.16 -4.89
CA ARG A 131 0.07 -5.21 -3.46
C ARG A 131 -1.10 -5.35 -2.47
N GLY A 132 -2.26 -4.78 -2.78
CA GLY A 132 -3.47 -4.91 -1.94
C GLY A 132 -4.03 -6.34 -1.87
N GLU A 133 -3.65 -7.19 -2.81
CA GLU A 133 -4.05 -8.59 -2.93
C GLU A 133 -3.08 -9.55 -2.22
N TYR A 134 -1.97 -9.05 -1.67
CA TYR A 134 -0.97 -9.91 -1.03
C TYR A 134 -1.53 -10.52 0.25
N ARG A 135 -1.20 -11.78 0.52
CA ARG A 135 -1.67 -12.47 1.73
C ARG A 135 -0.53 -13.20 2.41
N ARG A 136 -0.59 -13.24 3.74
CA ARG A 136 0.33 -13.99 4.59
C ARG A 136 -0.47 -15.07 5.31
N PHE A 137 0.01 -16.29 5.26
CA PHE A 137 -0.59 -17.46 5.86
C PHE A 137 0.32 -17.95 6.97
N LYS A 138 -0.12 -17.82 8.22
CA LYS A 138 0.50 -18.59 9.31
C LYS A 138 0.14 -20.06 9.10
N ILE A 139 1.15 -20.92 9.00
CA ILE A 139 0.98 -22.37 8.90
C ILE A 139 0.55 -22.88 10.27
N LYS A 140 -0.47 -23.76 10.29
CA LYS A 140 -1.10 -24.18 11.55
C LYS A 140 -1.05 -25.68 11.78
N THR A 141 -0.99 -26.47 10.72
CA THR A 141 -1.20 -27.93 10.78
C THR A 141 0.05 -28.73 10.49
N VAL A 142 1.16 -28.06 10.19
CA VAL A 142 2.43 -28.68 9.84
C VAL A 142 3.42 -28.43 10.97
N GLU A 143 4.00 -29.51 11.49
CA GLU A 143 5.05 -29.47 12.49
C GLU A 143 6.42 -29.61 11.82
N GLY A 144 7.37 -28.76 12.22
CA GLY A 144 8.70 -28.74 11.63
C GLY A 144 8.75 -28.08 10.24
N ALA A 145 9.89 -28.24 9.57
CA ALA A 145 10.16 -27.63 8.27
C ALA A 145 9.75 -28.55 7.11
N ASP A 146 8.44 -28.67 6.87
CA ASP A 146 7.88 -29.36 5.71
C ASP A 146 7.18 -28.37 4.78
N ASP A 147 7.91 -27.94 3.73
CA ASP A 147 7.44 -26.95 2.77
C ASP A 147 6.33 -27.49 1.87
N PHE A 148 6.35 -28.78 1.55
CA PHE A 148 5.33 -29.39 0.70
C PHE A 148 3.99 -29.44 1.43
N ALA A 149 3.99 -29.90 2.69
CA ALA A 149 2.79 -29.90 3.52
C ALA A 149 2.31 -28.46 3.77
N SER A 150 3.23 -27.52 4.00
CA SER A 150 2.90 -26.11 4.22
C SER A 150 2.25 -25.47 2.98
N MET A 151 2.82 -25.70 1.80
CA MET A 151 2.28 -25.21 0.53
C MET A 151 0.90 -25.81 0.24
N LYS A 152 0.70 -27.10 0.52
CA LYS A 152 -0.60 -27.76 0.41
C LYS A 152 -1.65 -27.12 1.33
N GLU A 153 -1.30 -26.80 2.58
CA GLU A 153 -2.20 -26.10 3.50
C GLU A 153 -2.59 -24.72 2.95
N VAL A 154 -1.61 -23.93 2.49
CA VAL A 154 -1.80 -22.58 1.96
C VAL A 154 -2.74 -22.59 0.75
N ILE A 155 -2.44 -23.42 -0.24
CA ILE A 155 -3.25 -23.52 -1.48
C ILE A 155 -4.68 -23.97 -1.14
N LYS A 156 -4.83 -24.98 -0.28
CA LYS A 156 -6.16 -25.47 0.11
C LYS A 156 -6.99 -24.36 0.76
N ARG A 157 -6.41 -23.61 1.69
CA ARG A 157 -7.08 -22.50 2.39
C ARG A 157 -7.43 -21.37 1.43
N ARG A 158 -6.53 -21.02 0.52
CA ARG A 158 -6.73 -19.99 -0.50
C ARG A 158 -7.88 -20.32 -1.45
N LEU A 159 -7.91 -21.55 -1.98
CA LEU A 159 -8.96 -22.00 -2.89
C LEU A 159 -10.31 -22.13 -2.20
N ALA A 160 -10.33 -22.59 -0.94
CA ALA A 160 -11.55 -22.63 -0.14
C ALA A 160 -12.16 -21.24 0.08
N ALA A 161 -11.33 -20.23 0.37
CA ALA A 161 -11.79 -18.85 0.52
C ALA A 161 -12.31 -18.25 -0.79
N ALA A 162 -11.67 -18.57 -1.92
CA ALA A 162 -12.15 -18.18 -3.24
C ALA A 162 -13.54 -18.75 -3.53
N ALA A 163 -13.74 -20.03 -3.24
CA ALA A 163 -15.01 -20.73 -3.44
C ALA A 163 -16.14 -20.17 -2.55
N SER A 164 -15.83 -19.64 -1.36
CA SER A 164 -16.83 -19.02 -0.48
C SER A 164 -17.20 -17.58 -0.86
N GLY A 165 -16.56 -17.00 -1.88
CA GLY A 165 -16.80 -15.61 -2.30
C GLY A 165 -16.28 -14.57 -1.31
N ASP A 166 -15.24 -14.91 -0.53
CA ASP A 166 -14.63 -13.94 0.38
C ASP A 166 -14.03 -12.80 -0.43
N LYS A 167 -14.54 -11.57 -0.25
CA LYS A 167 -14.07 -10.37 -0.95
C LYS A 167 -12.60 -10.03 -0.67
N LYS A 168 -11.99 -10.64 0.34
CA LYS A 168 -10.56 -10.55 0.61
C LYS A 168 -9.74 -11.55 -0.23
N PHE A 169 -10.34 -12.31 -1.13
CA PHE A 169 -9.69 -13.39 -1.88
C PHE A 169 -10.23 -13.52 -3.32
#